data_AF-A0A1H3M5I6-F1
#
_entry.id   AF-A0A1H3M5I6-F1
#
_cell.length_a   1.000
_cell.length_b   1.000
_cell.length_c   1.000
_cell.angle_alpha   90.00
_cell.angle_beta   90.00
_cell.angle_gamma   90.00
#
_symmetry.space_group_name_H-M   'P 1'
#
loop_
_entity.id
_entity.type
_entity.pdbx_description
1 polymer ?
#
loop_
_entity_poly.entity_id
_entity_poly.type
_entity_poly.pdbx_seq_one_letter_code
_entity_poly.pdbx_strand_id
1 'polypeptide(L)'
;MAAPGELEYEVVDVFAPRAFAGNPLAVVFDADGLSTEQCQAIADEFHLSETSFLSAPTAPGADHPGSAGGPKADYRVRIFTPYAELPFAGHPSVGAASVLVRAGRLPAGRLRQECGVGVLDVVVDGDGATLSGGRPTLEDGPDPAALAEALGLSAADTVGLPAHVAGCGLPFAFLAVRPEVVDDAAPVPALLGAHGVGEGVSVLSWDGATATARARVFAADLAWGEDPATGSAALGTGVWLVATGLLAPDGRSSYVVHQGEAMGRPSVLSCTVTASGGRAVAATVRGAVVPVARGRIRVPE
;
A
#
# COMPACT_ATOMS: atom_id res chain seq x y z
N MET A 1 13.59 8.49 -30.33
CA MET A 1 12.52 9.46 -30.65
C MET A 1 12.47 10.40 -29.46
N ALA A 2 12.40 11.73 -29.66
CA ALA A 2 12.18 12.65 -28.55
C ALA A 2 10.87 12.24 -27.84
N ALA A 3 10.87 12.25 -26.50
CA ALA A 3 9.63 12.04 -25.76
C ALA A 3 8.57 13.02 -26.30
N PRO A 4 7.31 12.60 -26.49
CA PRO A 4 6.27 13.52 -26.90
C PRO A 4 6.24 14.69 -25.91
N GLY A 5 6.06 15.92 -26.40
CA GLY A 5 6.03 17.10 -25.52
C GLY A 5 4.92 17.05 -24.46
N GLU A 6 3.98 16.10 -24.58
CA GLU A 6 2.95 15.80 -23.60
C GLU A 6 2.73 14.27 -23.49
N LEU A 7 2.42 13.78 -22.28
CA LEU A 7 2.02 12.40 -21.99
C LEU A 7 0.57 12.34 -21.49
N GLU A 8 -0.13 11.25 -21.79
CA GLU A 8 -1.46 10.99 -21.22
C GLU A 8 -1.33 10.57 -19.76
N TYR A 9 -2.30 11.00 -18.94
CA TYR A 9 -2.41 10.54 -17.56
C TYR A 9 -3.86 10.31 -17.17
N GLU A 10 -4.04 9.50 -16.13
CA GLU A 10 -5.29 9.37 -15.40
C GLU A 10 -5.05 9.52 -13.90
N VAL A 11 -5.90 10.29 -13.21
CA VAL A 11 -5.98 10.32 -11.75
C VAL A 11 -7.11 9.39 -11.33
N VAL A 12 -6.78 8.48 -10.41
CA VAL A 12 -7.71 7.51 -9.85
C VAL A 12 -7.68 7.54 -8.33
N ASP A 13 -8.76 7.09 -7.73
CA ASP A 13 -8.88 6.84 -6.31
C ASP A 13 -8.81 5.33 -6.05
N VAL A 14 -7.79 4.86 -5.34
CA VAL A 14 -7.52 3.44 -5.06
C VAL A 14 -8.04 3.05 -3.68
N PHE A 15 -8.52 1.81 -3.53
CA PHE A 15 -9.23 1.32 -2.33
C PHE A 15 -10.50 2.13 -2.02
N ALA A 16 -11.06 2.76 -3.05
CA ALA A 16 -12.11 3.75 -2.91
C ALA A 16 -13.49 3.16 -3.18
N PRO A 17 -14.46 3.30 -2.26
CA PRO A 17 -15.83 2.88 -2.52
C PRO A 17 -16.58 3.84 -3.49
N ARG A 18 -16.03 5.05 -3.72
CA ARG A 18 -16.59 6.09 -4.59
C ARG A 18 -15.50 7.10 -4.95
N ALA A 19 -15.78 7.99 -5.90
CA ALA A 19 -14.89 9.11 -6.22
C ALA A 19 -14.73 10.04 -5.01
N PHE A 20 -13.56 10.65 -4.91
CA PHE A 20 -13.06 11.49 -3.83
C PHE A 20 -12.92 10.76 -2.48
N ALA A 21 -12.72 9.45 -2.51
CA ALA A 21 -12.42 8.59 -1.36
C ALA A 21 -11.17 7.74 -1.63
N GLY A 22 -10.69 6.90 -0.72
CA GLY A 22 -9.49 6.09 -0.99
C GLY A 22 -8.17 6.86 -0.98
N ASN A 23 -7.14 6.31 -1.63
CA ASN A 23 -5.83 6.94 -1.82
C ASN A 23 -5.68 7.43 -3.28
N PRO A 24 -5.46 8.73 -3.52
CA PRO A 24 -5.40 9.25 -4.88
C PRO A 24 -4.05 8.92 -5.53
N LEU A 25 -4.10 8.51 -6.80
CA LEU A 25 -2.94 8.09 -7.58
C LEU A 25 -2.99 8.73 -8.96
N ALA A 26 -1.91 9.37 -9.38
CA ALA A 26 -1.70 9.70 -10.78
C ALA A 26 -1.03 8.52 -11.50
N VAL A 27 -1.54 8.16 -12.68
CA VAL A 27 -0.97 7.12 -13.54
C VAL A 27 -0.65 7.73 -14.90
N VAL A 28 0.64 7.81 -15.22
CA VAL A 28 1.18 8.38 -16.46
C VAL A 28 1.52 7.25 -17.43
N PHE A 29 1.00 7.32 -18.65
CA PHE A 29 1.22 6.31 -19.68
C PHE A 29 2.49 6.58 -20.50
N ASP A 30 3.00 5.55 -21.17
CA ASP A 30 4.03 5.64 -22.22
C ASP A 30 5.31 6.36 -21.76
N ALA A 31 5.73 6.10 -20.51
CA ALA A 31 6.82 6.75 -19.82
C ALA A 31 8.22 6.19 -20.16
N ASP A 32 8.34 5.33 -21.18
CA ASP A 32 9.58 4.62 -21.57
C ASP A 32 10.78 5.56 -21.80
N GLY A 33 10.51 6.78 -22.25
CA GLY A 33 11.52 7.79 -22.58
C GLY A 33 11.84 8.77 -21.45
N LEU A 34 11.19 8.69 -20.29
CA LEU A 34 11.40 9.64 -19.19
C LEU A 34 12.66 9.31 -18.38
N SER A 35 13.46 10.33 -18.08
CA SER A 35 14.51 10.23 -17.07
C SER A 35 13.93 10.16 -15.65
N THR A 36 14.74 9.76 -14.67
CA THR A 36 14.35 9.77 -13.25
C THR A 36 13.98 11.18 -12.79
N GLU A 37 14.73 12.19 -13.21
CA GLU A 37 14.51 13.59 -12.86
C GLU A 37 13.18 14.09 -13.44
N GLN A 38 12.84 13.70 -14.67
CA GLN A 38 11.55 14.03 -15.28
C GLN A 38 10.38 13.35 -14.57
N CYS A 39 10.51 12.06 -14.22
CA CYS A 39 9.51 11.37 -13.41
C CYS A 39 9.31 12.07 -12.05
N GLN A 40 10.41 12.43 -11.37
CA GLN A 40 10.36 13.09 -10.07
C GLN A 40 9.68 14.47 -10.17
N ALA A 41 10.03 15.26 -11.18
CA ALA A 41 9.42 16.58 -11.41
C ALA A 41 7.91 16.47 -11.70
N ILE A 42 7.49 15.49 -12.48
CA ILE A 42 6.06 15.24 -12.74
C ILE A 42 5.34 14.77 -11.46
N ALA A 43 5.95 13.90 -10.66
CA ALA A 43 5.37 13.44 -9.41
C ALA A 43 5.20 14.59 -8.40
N ASP A 44 6.17 15.50 -8.32
CA ASP A 44 6.09 16.70 -7.49
C ASP A 44 5.00 17.67 -7.97
N GLU A 45 4.83 17.85 -9.30
CA GLU A 45 3.77 18.68 -9.87
C GLU A 45 2.36 18.13 -9.57
N PHE A 46 2.17 16.80 -9.60
CA PHE A 46 0.90 16.21 -9.16
C PHE A 46 0.66 16.38 -7.66
N HIS A 47 1.73 16.28 -6.87
CA HIS A 47 1.71 16.39 -5.40
C HIS A 47 0.67 15.49 -4.70
N LEU A 48 0.38 14.34 -5.32
CA LEU A 48 -0.38 13.24 -4.69
C LEU A 48 0.59 12.36 -3.88
N SER A 49 0.05 11.43 -3.09
CA SER A 49 0.85 10.48 -2.31
C SER A 49 1.91 9.81 -3.19
N GLU A 50 1.48 9.31 -4.35
CA GLU A 50 2.36 8.72 -5.36
C GLU A 50 1.88 9.00 -6.80
N THR A 51 2.82 8.88 -7.74
CA THR A 51 2.60 8.83 -9.18
C THR A 51 3.22 7.55 -9.76
N SER A 52 2.46 6.82 -10.56
CA SER A 52 2.89 5.63 -11.29
C SER A 52 3.20 5.95 -12.75
N PHE A 53 4.40 5.63 -13.20
CA PHE A 53 4.86 5.78 -14.58
C PHE A 53 4.90 4.41 -15.26
N LEU A 54 4.06 4.24 -16.27
CA LEU A 54 3.92 2.98 -17.00
C LEU A 54 4.86 2.91 -18.20
N SER A 55 5.52 1.79 -18.39
CA SER A 55 6.43 1.56 -19.52
C SER A 55 6.38 0.11 -19.99
N ALA A 56 7.00 -0.19 -21.13
CA ALA A 56 7.27 -1.55 -21.53
C ALA A 56 8.16 -2.25 -20.47
N PRO A 57 7.98 -3.57 -20.25
CA PRO A 57 8.91 -4.37 -19.45
C PRO A 57 10.35 -4.21 -19.92
N THR A 58 11.30 -4.27 -19.01
CA THR A 58 12.70 -4.39 -19.42
C THR A 58 12.95 -5.75 -20.07
N ALA A 59 13.93 -5.83 -20.97
CA ALA A 59 14.30 -7.11 -21.56
C ALA A 59 14.76 -8.07 -20.44
N PRO A 60 14.44 -9.38 -20.49
CA PRO A 60 14.89 -10.34 -19.48
C PRO A 60 16.41 -10.24 -19.27
N GLY A 61 16.84 -9.81 -18.09
CA GLY A 61 18.26 -9.66 -17.73
C GLY A 61 18.82 -8.24 -17.71
N ALA A 62 18.01 -7.19 -17.80
CA ALA A 62 18.46 -5.81 -17.58
C ALA A 62 18.56 -5.46 -16.07
N ASP A 63 19.79 -5.33 -15.59
CA ASP A 63 20.32 -4.49 -14.50
C ASP A 63 19.58 -4.28 -13.15
N HIS A 64 18.57 -5.07 -12.80
CA HIS A 64 18.13 -5.12 -11.39
C HIS A 64 18.88 -6.22 -10.62
N PRO A 65 19.66 -5.88 -9.56
CA PRO A 65 20.26 -6.88 -8.69
C PRO A 65 19.13 -7.68 -8.01
N GLY A 66 18.97 -8.95 -8.41
CA GLY A 66 17.84 -9.81 -8.03
C GLY A 66 17.00 -10.32 -9.21
N SER A 67 17.13 -9.73 -10.41
CA SER A 67 16.42 -10.13 -11.64
C SER A 67 17.07 -11.34 -12.34
N ALA A 68 17.53 -12.33 -11.58
CA ALA A 68 17.98 -13.60 -12.15
C ALA A 68 16.76 -14.44 -12.55
N GLY A 69 16.36 -14.38 -13.83
CA GLY A 69 15.50 -15.40 -14.44
C GLY A 69 14.01 -15.37 -14.05
N GLY A 70 13.43 -14.18 -13.84
CA GLY A 70 12.00 -14.03 -13.58
C GLY A 70 11.11 -14.31 -14.82
N PRO A 71 9.82 -14.64 -14.62
CA PRO A 71 8.86 -14.76 -15.71
C PRO A 71 8.73 -13.44 -16.48
N LYS A 72 8.53 -13.51 -17.80
CA LYS A 72 8.32 -12.33 -18.68
C LYS A 72 7.24 -11.41 -18.08
N ALA A 73 7.56 -10.18 -17.70
CA ALA A 73 6.55 -9.24 -17.22
C ALA A 73 5.66 -8.76 -18.38
N ASP A 74 4.45 -8.31 -18.03
CA ASP A 74 3.46 -7.83 -19.00
C ASP A 74 3.53 -6.29 -19.14
N TYR A 75 3.94 -5.58 -18.08
CA TYR A 75 4.25 -4.14 -18.06
C TYR A 75 5.25 -3.82 -16.95
N ARG A 76 5.85 -2.63 -17.02
CA ARG A 76 6.68 -2.06 -15.95
C ARG A 76 6.02 -0.84 -15.35
N VAL A 77 6.18 -0.67 -14.04
CA VAL A 77 5.81 0.56 -13.32
C VAL A 77 7.00 1.07 -12.51
N ARG A 78 7.25 2.38 -12.60
CA ARG A 78 8.08 3.12 -11.64
C ARG A 78 7.17 3.97 -10.77
N ILE A 79 7.42 4.03 -9.49
CA ILE A 79 6.54 4.67 -8.51
C ILE A 79 7.31 5.76 -7.81
N PHE A 80 6.76 6.97 -7.77
CA PHE A 80 7.39 8.13 -7.17
C PHE A 80 6.45 8.79 -6.18
N THR A 81 6.95 9.11 -4.99
CA THR A 81 6.35 10.16 -4.17
C THR A 81 6.76 11.53 -4.73
N PRO A 82 6.25 12.65 -4.20
CA PRO A 82 6.77 13.98 -4.55
C PRO A 82 8.27 14.16 -4.27
N TYR A 83 8.87 13.27 -3.46
CA TYR A 83 10.23 13.46 -2.95
C TYR A 83 11.24 12.40 -3.41
N ALA A 84 10.80 11.18 -3.74
CA ALA A 84 11.70 10.09 -4.12
C ALA A 84 11.00 8.98 -4.93
N GLU A 85 11.81 8.18 -5.65
CA GLU A 85 11.35 6.91 -6.24
C GLU A 85 11.25 5.83 -5.15
N LEU A 86 10.11 5.12 -5.14
CA LEU A 86 9.89 3.93 -4.31
C LEU A 86 10.15 2.66 -5.12
N PRO A 87 10.81 1.64 -4.54
CA PRO A 87 11.03 0.37 -5.23
C PRO A 87 9.72 -0.40 -5.43
N PHE A 88 8.72 -0.16 -4.58
CA PHE A 88 7.39 -0.76 -4.61
C PHE A 88 6.42 0.01 -3.71
N ALA A 89 5.15 0.06 -4.10
CA ALA A 89 4.06 0.46 -3.23
C ALA A 89 2.76 -0.27 -3.61
N GLY A 90 1.92 -0.55 -2.61
CA GLY A 90 0.72 -1.37 -2.75
C GLY A 90 -0.39 -0.71 -3.57
N HIS A 91 -0.87 0.45 -3.12
CA HIS A 91 -1.94 1.17 -3.81
C HIS A 91 -1.55 1.60 -5.24
N PRO A 92 -0.30 2.03 -5.52
CA PRO A 92 0.11 2.37 -6.88
C PRO A 92 0.09 1.17 -7.82
N SER A 93 0.48 -0.02 -7.34
CA SER A 93 0.41 -1.25 -8.13
C SER A 93 -1.04 -1.68 -8.46
N VAL A 94 -1.95 -1.58 -7.48
CA VAL A 94 -3.38 -1.85 -7.67
C VAL A 94 -3.98 -0.87 -8.69
N GLY A 95 -3.71 0.43 -8.53
CA GLY A 95 -4.20 1.48 -9.42
C GLY A 95 -3.66 1.36 -10.84
N ALA A 96 -2.35 1.18 -11.00
CA ALA A 96 -1.68 1.02 -12.30
C ALA A 96 -2.25 -0.14 -13.11
N ALA A 97 -2.40 -1.32 -12.49
CA ALA A 97 -2.96 -2.50 -13.13
C ALA A 97 -4.41 -2.29 -13.59
N SER A 98 -5.26 -1.73 -12.72
CA SER A 98 -6.66 -1.42 -13.03
C SER A 98 -6.79 -0.39 -14.16
N VAL A 99 -5.93 0.64 -14.16
CA VAL A 99 -5.92 1.67 -15.20
C VAL A 99 -5.54 1.07 -16.57
N LEU A 100 -4.49 0.23 -16.63
CA LEU A 100 -4.09 -0.44 -17.86
C LEU A 100 -5.19 -1.31 -18.47
N VAL A 101 -5.90 -2.07 -17.64
CA VAL A 101 -7.01 -2.92 -18.07
C VAL A 101 -8.20 -2.09 -18.52
N ARG A 102 -8.61 -1.09 -17.73
CA ARG A 102 -9.74 -0.21 -18.08
C ARG A 102 -9.48 0.58 -19.36
N ALA A 103 -8.24 1.03 -19.59
CA ALA A 103 -7.85 1.73 -20.81
C ALA A 103 -7.77 0.80 -22.04
N GLY A 104 -8.02 -0.50 -21.89
CA GLY A 104 -7.94 -1.48 -22.98
C GLY A 104 -6.52 -1.76 -23.45
N ARG A 105 -5.50 -1.38 -22.67
CA ARG A 105 -4.08 -1.60 -22.99
C ARG A 105 -3.62 -3.01 -22.64
N LEU A 106 -4.26 -3.65 -21.65
CA LEU A 106 -4.06 -5.05 -21.27
C LEU A 106 -5.42 -5.75 -21.03
N PRO A 107 -5.52 -7.08 -21.23
CA PRO A 107 -6.72 -7.82 -20.86
C PRO A 107 -6.83 -7.96 -19.33
N ALA A 108 -8.07 -8.06 -18.81
CA ALA A 108 -8.30 -8.43 -17.41
C ALA A 108 -7.78 -9.85 -17.11
N GLY A 109 -7.50 -10.13 -15.83
CA GLY A 109 -6.94 -11.39 -15.36
C GLY A 109 -5.66 -11.20 -14.55
N ARG A 110 -4.82 -12.24 -14.51
CA ARG A 110 -3.52 -12.18 -13.83
C ARG A 110 -2.51 -11.47 -14.73
N LEU A 111 -1.96 -10.37 -14.23
CA LEU A 111 -0.91 -9.58 -14.84
C LEU A 111 0.37 -9.67 -14.01
N ARG A 112 1.51 -9.68 -14.69
CA ARG A 112 2.85 -9.63 -14.10
C ARG A 112 3.41 -8.22 -14.24
N GLN A 113 3.46 -7.51 -13.12
CA GLN A 113 4.00 -6.17 -13.01
C GLN A 113 5.50 -6.23 -12.69
N GLU A 114 6.34 -5.62 -13.50
CA GLU A 114 7.73 -5.34 -13.16
C GLU A 114 7.83 -4.01 -12.38
N CYS A 115 8.57 -4.01 -11.26
CA CYS A 115 8.88 -2.81 -10.46
C CYS A 115 10.25 -2.99 -9.77
N GLY A 116 10.66 -2.03 -8.93
CA GLY A 116 11.99 -2.02 -8.31
C GLY A 116 12.32 -3.20 -7.40
N VAL A 117 11.31 -3.96 -6.95
CA VAL A 117 11.48 -5.21 -6.17
C VAL A 117 11.41 -6.48 -7.01
N GLY A 118 11.26 -6.37 -8.34
CA GLY A 118 11.13 -7.49 -9.26
C GLY A 118 9.74 -7.61 -9.88
N VAL A 119 9.33 -8.84 -10.20
CA VAL A 119 8.04 -9.12 -10.87
C VAL A 119 7.01 -9.61 -9.86
N LEU A 120 5.87 -8.92 -9.80
CA LEU A 120 4.76 -9.19 -8.89
C LEU A 120 3.50 -9.58 -9.66
N ASP A 121 2.71 -10.49 -9.09
CA ASP A 121 1.40 -10.84 -9.63
C ASP A 121 0.32 -9.89 -9.10
N VAL A 122 -0.42 -9.29 -10.04
CA VAL A 122 -1.62 -8.50 -9.77
C VAL A 122 -2.79 -9.13 -10.53
N VAL A 123 -3.89 -9.41 -9.84
CA VAL A 123 -5.10 -9.97 -10.47
C VAL A 123 -6.13 -8.86 -10.60
N VAL A 124 -6.47 -8.49 -11.83
CA VAL A 124 -7.41 -7.42 -12.16
C VAL A 124 -8.73 -8.01 -12.65
N ASP A 125 -9.83 -7.51 -12.09
CA ASP A 125 -11.19 -7.83 -12.50
C ASP A 125 -11.97 -6.53 -12.84
N GLY A 126 -13.27 -6.62 -13.12
CA GLY A 126 -14.08 -5.46 -13.51
C GLY A 126 -14.29 -4.42 -12.40
N ASP A 127 -14.08 -4.81 -11.14
CA ASP A 127 -14.40 -4.01 -9.97
C ASP A 127 -13.16 -3.57 -9.18
N GLY A 128 -11.95 -3.97 -9.60
CA GLY A 128 -10.71 -3.60 -8.91
C GLY A 128 -9.52 -4.50 -9.22
N ALA A 129 -8.53 -4.46 -8.34
CA ALA A 129 -7.36 -5.34 -8.43
C ALA A 129 -6.95 -5.91 -7.07
N THR A 130 -6.42 -7.13 -7.11
CA THR A 130 -5.87 -7.86 -5.97
C THR A 130 -4.36 -7.95 -6.12
N LEU A 131 -3.64 -7.48 -5.12
CA LEU A 131 -2.19 -7.58 -5.00
C LEU A 131 -1.84 -8.67 -3.99
N SER A 132 -0.88 -9.52 -4.36
CA SER A 132 -0.30 -10.49 -3.42
C SER A 132 0.88 -9.86 -2.70
N GLY A 133 0.91 -10.01 -1.38
CA GLY A 133 2.06 -9.59 -0.58
C GLY A 133 3.30 -10.45 -0.84
N GLY A 134 4.45 -9.96 -0.39
CA GLY A 134 5.71 -10.70 -0.41
C GLY A 134 5.73 -11.84 0.62
N ARG A 135 6.92 -12.17 1.12
CA ARG A 135 7.05 -13.12 2.23
C ARG A 135 6.54 -12.46 3.53
N PRO A 136 5.66 -13.13 4.32
CA PRO A 136 5.28 -12.63 5.63
C PRO A 136 6.47 -12.51 6.58
N THR A 137 6.52 -11.42 7.35
CA THR A 137 7.49 -11.14 8.40
C THR A 137 6.76 -10.79 9.69
N LEU A 138 7.33 -11.21 10.82
CA LEU A 138 6.80 -10.95 12.15
C LEU A 138 7.99 -10.85 13.11
N GLU A 139 8.06 -9.74 13.82
CA GLU A 139 9.08 -9.44 14.81
C GLU A 139 8.43 -8.88 16.08
N ASP A 140 9.09 -9.06 17.22
CA ASP A 140 8.69 -8.34 18.42
C ASP A 140 8.77 -6.83 18.15
N GLY A 141 7.79 -6.08 18.64
CA GLY A 141 7.81 -4.63 18.51
C GLY A 141 7.89 -3.92 19.86
N PRO A 142 7.65 -2.60 19.87
CA PRO A 142 7.74 -1.79 21.08
C PRO A 142 6.77 -2.25 22.17
N ASP A 143 7.00 -1.79 23.40
CA ASP A 143 6.01 -1.90 24.45
C ASP A 143 4.70 -1.18 24.04
N PRO A 144 3.52 -1.82 24.13
CA PRO A 144 2.26 -1.22 23.68
C PRO A 144 1.91 0.09 24.40
N ALA A 145 2.25 0.24 25.67
CA ALA A 145 1.96 1.46 26.42
C ALA A 145 2.85 2.62 25.94
N ALA A 146 4.15 2.36 25.75
CA ALA A 146 5.07 3.35 25.19
C ALA A 146 4.67 3.76 23.76
N LEU A 147 4.23 2.80 22.92
CA LEU A 147 3.76 3.09 21.57
C LEU A 147 2.45 3.89 21.57
N ALA A 148 1.54 3.64 22.53
CA ALA A 148 0.34 4.44 22.73
C ALA A 148 0.68 5.89 23.09
N GLU A 149 1.62 6.11 24.02
CA GLU A 149 2.10 7.46 24.38
C GLU A 149 2.74 8.17 23.18
N ALA A 150 3.52 7.45 22.36
CA ALA A 150 4.10 7.98 21.13
C ALA A 150 3.06 8.33 20.06
N LEU A 151 1.82 7.86 20.21
CA LEU A 151 0.66 8.20 19.39
C LEU A 151 -0.32 9.15 20.11
N GLY A 152 0.10 9.79 21.20
CA GLY A 152 -0.73 10.74 21.94
C GLY A 152 -1.92 10.09 22.69
N LEU A 153 -1.91 8.76 22.82
CA LEU A 153 -2.90 7.98 23.55
C LEU A 153 -2.41 7.60 24.94
N SER A 154 -3.32 7.14 25.79
CA SER A 154 -2.99 6.57 27.10
C SER A 154 -2.68 5.07 26.98
N ALA A 155 -1.79 4.57 27.85
CA ALA A 155 -1.58 3.13 28.03
C ALA A 155 -2.89 2.37 28.30
N ALA A 156 -3.82 3.02 29.00
CA ALA A 156 -5.13 2.45 29.30
C ALA A 156 -5.97 2.22 28.05
N ASP A 157 -5.70 2.91 26.93
CA ASP A 157 -6.44 2.82 25.67
C ASP A 157 -6.14 1.55 24.86
N THR A 158 -5.05 0.86 25.20
CA THR A 158 -4.66 -0.41 24.59
C THR A 158 -5.58 -1.56 25.03
N VAL A 159 -5.64 -2.63 24.22
CA VAL A 159 -6.48 -3.82 24.50
C VAL A 159 -5.70 -5.02 25.02
N GLY A 160 -4.46 -4.83 25.48
CA GLY A 160 -3.63 -5.89 26.06
C GLY A 160 -3.04 -6.89 25.05
N LEU A 161 -3.02 -6.55 23.76
CA LEU A 161 -2.35 -7.32 22.72
C LEU A 161 -0.92 -6.82 22.49
N PRO A 162 0.02 -7.70 22.10
CA PRO A 162 1.40 -7.29 21.80
C PRO A 162 1.45 -6.42 20.54
N ALA A 163 2.32 -5.41 20.57
CA ALA A 163 2.54 -4.51 19.46
C ALA A 163 3.65 -5.02 18.54
N HIS A 164 3.42 -6.14 17.84
CA HIS A 164 4.42 -6.69 16.91
C HIS A 164 4.66 -5.76 15.71
N VAL A 165 5.85 -5.88 15.13
CA VAL A 165 6.15 -5.37 13.80
C VAL A 165 5.87 -6.49 12.79
N ALA A 166 4.91 -6.29 11.90
CA ALA A 166 4.48 -7.31 10.95
C ALA A 166 4.42 -6.77 9.51
N GLY A 167 4.67 -7.63 8.54
CA GLY A 167 4.67 -7.24 7.14
C GLY A 167 4.41 -8.41 6.21
N CYS A 168 4.06 -8.11 4.97
CA CYS A 168 4.02 -9.05 3.86
C CYS A 168 4.50 -8.31 2.62
N GLY A 169 5.74 -7.83 2.68
CA GLY A 169 6.25 -6.70 1.90
C GLY A 169 6.92 -5.71 2.87
N LEU A 170 6.32 -4.53 3.03
CA LEU A 170 6.78 -3.52 3.99
C LEU A 170 6.24 -3.79 5.41
N PRO A 171 7.09 -3.76 6.46
CA PRO A 171 6.67 -4.00 7.83
C PRO A 171 6.20 -2.73 8.54
N PHE A 172 5.16 -2.85 9.38
CA PHE A 172 4.63 -1.78 10.24
C PHE A 172 4.47 -2.29 11.68
N ALA A 173 4.62 -1.42 12.67
CA ALA A 173 4.18 -1.71 14.03
C ALA A 173 2.66 -1.65 14.14
N PHE A 174 2.05 -2.61 14.82
CA PHE A 174 0.60 -2.67 15.03
C PHE A 174 0.25 -2.38 16.48
N LEU A 175 -0.54 -1.34 16.73
CA LEU A 175 -1.05 -1.03 18.06
C LEU A 175 -2.57 -1.24 18.08
N ALA A 176 -3.03 -2.21 18.89
CA ALA A 176 -4.45 -2.45 19.08
C ALA A 176 -5.00 -1.61 20.24
N VAL A 177 -6.00 -0.80 19.94
CA VAL A 177 -6.66 0.11 20.88
C VAL A 177 -8.17 -0.12 20.89
N ARG A 178 -8.85 0.46 21.87
CA ARG A 178 -10.32 0.42 21.92
C ARG A 178 -10.94 1.17 20.72
N PRO A 179 -12.09 0.72 20.18
CA PRO A 179 -12.70 1.34 19.00
C PRO A 179 -12.93 2.86 19.11
N GLU A 180 -13.30 3.33 20.29
CA GLU A 180 -13.65 4.72 20.55
C GLU A 180 -12.47 5.69 20.51
N VAL A 181 -11.22 5.21 20.60
CA VAL A 181 -10.03 6.08 20.63
C VAL A 181 -9.18 6.03 19.35
N VAL A 182 -9.56 5.24 18.35
CA VAL A 182 -8.75 5.10 17.12
C VAL A 182 -8.55 6.46 16.43
N ASP A 183 -9.59 7.30 16.37
CA ASP A 183 -9.51 8.63 15.76
C ASP A 183 -8.79 9.67 16.63
N ASP A 184 -8.55 9.36 17.91
CA ASP A 184 -7.86 10.26 18.83
C ASP A 184 -6.33 10.17 18.68
N ALA A 185 -5.83 9.15 17.97
CA ALA A 185 -4.40 8.96 17.76
C ALA A 185 -3.77 10.19 17.06
N ALA A 186 -2.72 10.73 17.65
CA ALA A 186 -1.97 11.87 17.16
C ALA A 186 -0.47 11.58 17.36
N PRO A 187 0.27 11.26 16.29
CA PRO A 187 1.67 10.88 16.41
C PRO A 187 2.48 12.00 17.06
N VAL A 188 3.40 11.62 17.96
CA VAL A 188 4.41 12.48 18.56
C VAL A 188 5.76 12.09 17.94
N PRO A 189 6.19 12.77 16.85
CA PRO A 189 7.38 12.36 16.06
C PRO A 189 8.65 12.10 16.88
N ALA A 190 8.87 12.91 17.91
CA ALA A 190 10.04 12.81 18.78
C ALA A 190 10.09 11.50 19.58
N LEU A 191 8.93 10.88 19.86
CA LEU A 191 8.83 9.61 20.55
C LEU A 191 8.90 8.45 19.56
N LEU A 192 8.21 8.56 18.42
CA LEU A 192 8.15 7.49 17.41
C LEU A 192 9.52 7.15 16.81
N GLY A 193 10.39 8.14 16.57
CA GLY A 193 11.72 7.92 16.01
C GLY A 193 12.65 7.07 16.89
N ALA A 194 12.33 6.89 18.17
CA ALA A 194 13.07 6.03 19.09
C ALA A 194 12.59 4.56 19.09
N HIS A 195 11.48 4.26 18.41
CA HIS A 195 10.88 2.95 18.38
C HIS A 195 11.17 2.24 17.05
N GLY A 196 11.54 0.96 17.11
CA GLY A 196 11.75 0.13 15.91
C GLY A 196 10.41 -0.25 15.28
N VAL A 197 9.78 0.67 14.55
CA VAL A 197 8.40 0.51 14.03
C VAL A 197 8.33 0.12 12.54
N GLY A 198 9.47 -0.15 11.90
CA GLY A 198 9.51 -0.39 10.45
C GLY A 198 9.17 0.88 9.67
N GLU A 199 8.26 0.79 8.71
CA GLU A 199 7.82 1.92 7.87
C GLU A 199 6.86 2.87 8.57
N GLY A 200 6.29 2.49 9.72
CA GLY A 200 5.32 3.31 10.43
C GLY A 200 4.48 2.54 11.43
N VAL A 201 3.43 3.18 11.94
CA VAL A 201 2.53 2.58 12.92
C VAL A 201 1.12 2.50 12.37
N SER A 202 0.54 1.30 12.40
CA SER A 202 -0.88 1.08 12.21
C SER A 202 -1.56 0.98 13.57
N VAL A 203 -2.27 2.04 13.96
CA VAL A 203 -3.16 2.02 15.13
C VAL A 203 -4.53 1.54 14.68
N LEU A 204 -5.07 0.52 15.34
CA LEU A 204 -6.31 -0.10 14.92
C LEU A 204 -7.19 -0.56 16.07
N SER A 205 -8.47 -0.70 15.77
CA SER A 205 -9.40 -1.53 16.53
C SER A 205 -9.84 -2.72 15.68
N TRP A 206 -10.20 -3.82 16.33
CA TRP A 206 -10.62 -5.06 15.68
C TRP A 206 -11.98 -5.53 16.18
N ASP A 207 -12.89 -5.79 15.25
CA ASP A 207 -14.16 -6.47 15.49
C ASP A 207 -14.10 -7.90 14.92
N GLY A 208 -13.97 -8.88 15.83
CA GLY A 208 -13.92 -10.29 15.47
C GLY A 208 -15.26 -10.86 14.98
N ALA A 209 -16.40 -10.23 15.26
CA ALA A 209 -17.70 -10.70 14.79
C ALA A 209 -17.90 -10.43 13.29
N THR A 210 -17.34 -9.33 12.80
CA THR A 210 -17.42 -8.92 11.38
C THR A 210 -16.10 -9.12 10.63
N ALA A 211 -15.05 -9.59 11.31
CA ALA A 211 -13.67 -9.68 10.80
C ALA A 211 -13.19 -8.35 10.18
N THR A 212 -13.45 -7.25 10.90
CA THR A 212 -13.21 -5.89 10.40
C THR A 212 -12.26 -5.13 11.32
N ALA A 213 -11.25 -4.50 10.74
CA ALA A 213 -10.38 -3.53 11.41
C ALA A 213 -10.76 -2.11 11.00
N ARG A 214 -10.74 -1.18 11.96
CA ARG A 214 -10.67 0.26 11.67
C ARG A 214 -9.30 0.76 12.05
N ALA A 215 -8.56 1.28 11.08
CA ALA A 215 -7.15 1.60 11.21
C ALA A 215 -6.85 3.04 10.78
N ARG A 216 -5.79 3.59 11.37
CA ARG A 216 -5.07 4.77 10.89
C ARG A 216 -3.60 4.40 10.79
N VAL A 217 -2.92 4.91 9.77
CA VAL A 217 -1.51 4.59 9.51
C VAL A 217 -0.71 5.86 9.43
N PHE A 218 0.29 5.96 10.30
CA PHE A 218 1.24 7.07 10.32
C PHE A 218 2.59 6.56 9.83
N ALA A 219 3.07 7.10 8.72
CA ALA A 219 4.23 6.60 8.01
C ALA A 219 5.48 7.46 8.26
N ALA A 220 6.63 6.82 8.45
CA ALA A 220 7.88 7.50 8.79
C ALA A 220 8.41 8.36 7.63
N ASP A 221 8.26 7.89 6.39
CA ASP A 221 8.63 8.59 5.15
C ASP A 221 7.77 9.83 4.87
N LEU A 222 6.56 9.88 5.44
CA LEU A 222 5.68 11.05 5.44
C LEU A 222 5.91 11.97 6.65
N ALA A 223 7.07 11.87 7.31
CA ALA A 223 7.38 12.59 8.54
C ALA A 223 6.31 12.39 9.63
N TRP A 224 5.79 11.16 9.74
CA TRP A 224 4.67 10.75 10.61
C TRP A 224 3.32 11.37 10.23
N GLY A 225 3.18 11.80 8.97
CA GLY A 225 1.89 12.08 8.36
C GLY A 225 1.02 10.83 8.22
N GLU A 226 -0.28 11.04 8.02
CA GLU A 226 -1.27 9.98 7.87
C GLU A 226 -1.48 9.64 6.39
N ASP A 227 -1.53 8.34 6.07
CA ASP A 227 -1.86 7.83 4.74
C ASP A 227 -3.33 7.37 4.71
N PRO A 228 -4.17 7.74 3.72
CA PRO A 228 -5.60 7.41 3.72
C PRO A 228 -5.91 5.94 3.37
N ALA A 229 -5.00 5.21 2.70
CA ALA A 229 -5.17 3.79 2.44
C ALA A 229 -3.82 3.07 2.21
N THR A 230 -3.35 2.33 3.22
CA THR A 230 -2.02 1.71 3.20
C THR A 230 -2.13 0.22 2.93
N GLY A 231 -2.07 -0.17 1.65
CA GLY A 231 -2.20 -1.58 1.26
C GLY A 231 -1.16 -2.52 1.89
N SER A 232 0.07 -2.04 2.11
CA SER A 232 1.12 -2.80 2.79
C SER A 232 0.81 -3.06 4.27
N ALA A 233 0.35 -2.05 5.01
CA ALA A 233 -0.09 -2.21 6.39
C ALA A 233 -1.34 -3.12 6.48
N ALA A 234 -2.26 -3.02 5.52
CA ALA A 234 -3.41 -3.93 5.46
C ALA A 234 -2.99 -5.40 5.26
N LEU A 235 -1.97 -5.67 4.44
CA LEU A 235 -1.39 -7.02 4.34
C LEU A 235 -0.75 -7.47 5.66
N GLY A 236 0.02 -6.58 6.32
CA GLY A 236 0.63 -6.84 7.63
C GLY A 236 -0.40 -7.08 8.74
N THR A 237 -1.58 -6.46 8.66
CA THR A 237 -2.69 -6.65 9.60
C THR A 237 -3.07 -8.13 9.68
N GLY A 238 -3.20 -8.83 8.54
CA GLY A 238 -3.50 -10.26 8.54
C GLY A 238 -2.41 -11.11 9.20
N VAL A 239 -1.14 -10.74 9.03
CA VAL A 239 -0.01 -11.42 9.69
C VAL A 239 -0.09 -11.24 11.21
N TRP A 240 -0.33 -10.01 11.66
CA TRP A 240 -0.48 -9.66 13.07
C TRP A 240 -1.72 -10.33 13.71
N LEU A 241 -2.86 -10.37 13.01
CA LEU A 241 -4.09 -11.01 13.47
C LEU A 241 -3.92 -12.53 13.67
N VAL A 242 -3.19 -13.19 12.78
CA VAL A 242 -2.86 -14.62 12.96
C VAL A 242 -1.92 -14.81 14.15
N ALA A 243 -0.88 -13.98 14.27
CA ALA A 243 0.10 -14.07 15.35
C ALA A 243 -0.49 -13.84 16.75
N THR A 244 -1.50 -12.97 16.85
CA THR A 244 -2.21 -12.66 18.10
C THR A 244 -3.36 -13.61 18.40
N GLY A 245 -3.62 -14.59 17.53
CA GLY A 245 -4.71 -15.56 17.71
C GLY A 245 -6.11 -14.97 17.47
N LEU A 246 -6.20 -13.79 16.86
CA LEU A 246 -7.47 -13.16 16.48
C LEU A 246 -8.07 -13.75 15.19
N LEU A 247 -7.25 -14.42 14.38
CA LEU A 247 -7.68 -15.23 13.24
C LEU A 247 -7.25 -16.70 13.40
N ALA A 248 -7.88 -17.59 12.62
CA ALA A 248 -7.63 -19.02 12.69
C ALA A 248 -6.15 -19.36 12.41
N PRO A 249 -5.56 -20.32 13.15
CA PRO A 249 -4.14 -20.66 13.02
C PRO A 249 -3.80 -21.41 11.72
N ASP A 250 -4.79 -21.96 11.03
CA ASP A 250 -4.64 -22.75 9.82
C ASP A 250 -5.71 -22.38 8.78
N GLY A 251 -5.32 -22.48 7.50
CA GLY A 251 -6.22 -22.23 6.38
C GLY A 251 -6.31 -20.75 6.01
N ARG A 252 -7.32 -20.41 5.19
CA ARG A 252 -7.51 -19.06 4.65
C ARG A 252 -8.58 -18.32 5.44
N SER A 253 -8.23 -17.13 5.94
CA SER A 253 -9.15 -16.17 6.56
C SER A 253 -9.32 -14.94 5.67
N SER A 254 -10.50 -14.32 5.72
CA SER A 254 -10.78 -13.04 5.07
C SER A 254 -11.07 -11.99 6.13
N TYR A 255 -10.66 -10.75 5.89
CA TYR A 255 -10.90 -9.62 6.76
C TYR A 255 -10.97 -8.32 5.95
N VAL A 256 -11.56 -7.28 6.52
CA VAL A 256 -11.66 -5.96 5.90
C VAL A 256 -10.94 -4.93 6.77
N VAL A 257 -10.17 -4.04 6.14
CA VAL A 257 -9.58 -2.88 6.81
C VAL A 257 -10.26 -1.62 6.28
N HIS A 258 -10.85 -0.85 7.20
CA HIS A 258 -11.34 0.50 6.96
C HIS A 258 -10.26 1.50 7.39
N GLN A 259 -9.94 2.46 6.54
CA GLN A 259 -8.90 3.46 6.78
C GLN A 259 -9.29 4.82 6.19
N GLY A 260 -8.67 5.90 6.68
CA GLY A 260 -8.77 7.24 6.08
C GLY A 260 -10.06 8.00 6.38
N GLU A 261 -10.92 7.48 7.26
CA GLU A 261 -12.17 8.15 7.66
C GLU A 261 -11.91 9.53 8.29
N ALA A 262 -10.96 9.61 9.22
CA ALA A 262 -10.55 10.85 9.87
C ALA A 262 -9.98 11.90 8.88
N MET A 263 -9.41 11.44 7.76
CA MET A 263 -8.90 12.29 6.68
C MET A 263 -9.98 12.71 5.67
N GLY A 264 -11.24 12.27 5.85
CA GLY A 264 -12.31 12.47 4.87
C GLY A 264 -12.12 11.65 3.59
N ARG A 265 -11.23 10.66 3.62
CA ARG A 265 -10.83 9.80 2.49
C ARG A 265 -11.13 8.34 2.84
N PRO A 266 -12.40 7.95 3.03
CA PRO A 266 -12.74 6.61 3.49
C PRO A 266 -12.29 5.55 2.48
N SER A 267 -11.60 4.54 2.96
CA SER A 267 -10.96 3.49 2.16
C SER A 267 -11.39 2.13 2.67
N VAL A 268 -11.58 1.18 1.74
CA VAL A 268 -11.96 -0.21 2.05
C VAL A 268 -10.99 -1.17 1.40
N LEU A 269 -10.23 -1.89 2.22
CA LEU A 269 -9.24 -2.87 1.79
C LEU A 269 -9.74 -4.27 2.14
N SER A 270 -10.15 -5.03 1.13
CA SER A 270 -10.60 -6.42 1.29
C SER A 270 -9.40 -7.35 1.27
N CYS A 271 -9.13 -8.03 2.36
CA CYS A 271 -7.88 -8.74 2.54
C CYS A 271 -8.11 -10.23 2.81
N THR A 272 -7.12 -11.05 2.46
CA THR A 272 -7.07 -12.44 2.91
C THR A 272 -5.69 -12.78 3.45
N VAL A 273 -5.64 -13.70 4.40
CA VAL A 273 -4.40 -14.27 4.94
C VAL A 273 -4.54 -15.79 4.97
N THR A 274 -3.51 -16.48 4.52
CA THR A 274 -3.39 -17.94 4.66
C THR A 274 -2.40 -18.23 5.76
N ALA A 275 -2.80 -19.06 6.72
CA ALA A 275 -1.98 -19.47 7.85
C ALA A 275 -1.72 -20.98 7.86
N SER A 276 -0.61 -21.38 8.48
CA SER A 276 -0.26 -22.76 8.75
C SER A 276 0.52 -22.82 10.07
N GLY A 277 0.03 -23.60 11.02
CA GLY A 277 0.64 -23.76 12.35
C GLY A 277 0.74 -22.44 13.12
N GLY A 278 -0.28 -21.58 13.04
CA GLY A 278 -0.32 -20.29 13.74
C GLY A 278 0.56 -19.20 13.13
N ARG A 279 1.07 -19.40 11.91
CA ARG A 279 1.90 -18.43 11.19
C ARG A 279 1.31 -18.11 9.83
N ALA A 280 1.26 -16.83 9.47
CA ALA A 280 0.89 -16.41 8.13
C ALA A 280 1.96 -16.87 7.12
N VAL A 281 1.51 -17.43 5.99
CA VAL A 281 2.37 -17.88 4.88
C VAL A 281 2.12 -17.11 3.59
N ALA A 282 0.96 -16.46 3.46
CA ALA A 282 0.63 -15.57 2.34
C ALA A 282 -0.46 -14.58 2.77
N ALA A 283 -0.47 -13.38 2.18
CA ALA A 283 -1.56 -12.43 2.32
C ALA A 283 -1.85 -11.74 0.98
N THR A 284 -3.09 -11.31 0.79
CA THR A 284 -3.51 -10.53 -0.38
C THR A 284 -4.35 -9.35 0.07
N VAL A 285 -4.28 -8.25 -0.69
CA VAL A 285 -5.13 -7.07 -0.50
C VAL A 285 -5.81 -6.72 -1.81
N ARG A 286 -7.10 -6.43 -1.75
CA ARG A 286 -7.95 -6.07 -2.89
C ARG A 286 -8.66 -4.76 -2.62
N GLY A 287 -8.75 -3.92 -3.66
CA GLY A 287 -9.47 -2.66 -3.63
C GLY A 287 -10.13 -2.32 -4.94
N ALA A 288 -11.21 -1.54 -4.85
CA ALA A 288 -11.78 -0.87 -6.01
C ALA A 288 -10.90 0.32 -6.45
N VAL A 289 -10.92 0.63 -7.75
CA VAL A 289 -10.19 1.74 -8.35
C VAL A 289 -11.17 2.61 -9.13
N VAL A 290 -11.39 3.83 -8.68
CA VAL A 290 -12.40 4.73 -9.23
C VAL A 290 -11.72 5.80 -10.10
N PRO A 291 -12.12 5.99 -11.37
CA PRO A 291 -11.58 7.07 -12.20
C PRO A 291 -12.04 8.44 -11.68
N VAL A 292 -11.13 9.42 -11.65
CA VAL A 292 -11.42 10.79 -11.18
C VAL A 292 -11.22 11.81 -12.28
N ALA A 293 -10.05 11.82 -12.91
CA ALA A 293 -9.70 12.77 -13.96
C ALA A 293 -8.78 12.14 -14.99
N ARG A 294 -8.76 12.66 -16.22
CA ARG A 294 -7.82 12.28 -17.27
C ARG A 294 -7.38 13.51 -18.05
N GLY A 295 -6.16 13.49 -18.57
CA GLY A 295 -5.65 14.62 -19.33
C GLY A 295 -4.31 14.33 -19.99
N ARG A 296 -3.63 15.41 -20.36
CA ARG A 296 -2.25 15.37 -20.86
C ARG A 296 -1.38 16.27 -20.00
N ILE A 297 -0.16 15.84 -19.70
CA ILE A 297 0.82 16.57 -18.90
C ILE A 297 2.06 16.83 -19.75
N ARG A 298 2.64 18.03 -19.65
CA ARG A 298 3.87 18.38 -20.37
C ARG A 298 5.06 17.65 -19.77
N VAL A 299 5.96 17.18 -20.62
CA VAL A 299 7.23 16.61 -20.17
C VAL A 299 8.19 17.76 -19.85
N PRO A 300 8.76 17.81 -18.64
CA PRO A 300 9.75 18.82 -18.27
C PRO A 300 11.04 18.65 -19.07
N GLU A 301 11.71 19.77 -19.36
CA GLU A 301 12.98 19.82 -20.10
C GLU A 301 14.16 19.24 -19.30
#